data_AF-A0AAV7B187-F1
#
_entry.id   AF-A0AAV7B187-F1
#
_cell.length_a   1.000
_cell.length_b   1.000
_cell.length_c   1.000
_cell.angle_alpha   90.00
_cell.angle_beta   90.00
_cell.angle_gamma   90.00
#
_symmetry.space_group_name_H-M   'P 1'
#
loop_
_entity.id
_entity.type
_entity.pdbx_description
1 polymer ?
#
loop_
_entity_poly.entity_id
_entity_poly.type
_entity_poly.pdbx_seq_one_letter_code
_entity_poly.pdbx_strand_id
1 'polypeptide(L)'
;MAILFSGIVMSHYTHHNLSPVTQILMQQTLRTVAFLCETCVFAFLGLSIFSFPHKFEISFVIWCIVLVLLGRAVNIFPLSYLLNFFRDHKITPKMMFIMWFSGLRGAIPYALSLHLELEPMEKRQLIGTTTIIIVLFTILLLGGGTMPLIRLIDIEDSKARKKSRKDVNLSKTEKMAREASGSYPFAHRRE
;
A
#
# COMPACT_ATOMS: atom_id res chain seq x y z
N MET A 1 -19.45 5.91 -8.23
CA MET A 1 -18.32 6.69 -8.80
C MET A 1 -18.56 8.20 -8.79
N ALA A 2 -19.75 8.70 -9.12
CA ALA A 2 -20.07 10.14 -9.09
C ALA A 2 -19.79 10.81 -7.72
N ILE A 3 -20.14 10.17 -6.60
CA ILE A 3 -19.90 10.69 -5.25
C ILE A 3 -18.40 10.84 -4.95
N LEU A 4 -17.57 9.87 -5.39
CA LEU A 4 -16.11 9.96 -5.23
C LEU A 4 -15.54 11.13 -6.03
N PHE A 5 -15.99 11.30 -7.28
CA PHE A 5 -15.58 12.41 -8.12
C PHE A 5 -15.97 13.76 -7.51
N SER A 6 -17.22 13.90 -7.05
CA SER A 6 -17.69 15.09 -6.35
C SER A 6 -16.85 15.38 -5.10
N GLY A 7 -16.45 14.35 -4.34
CA GLY A 7 -15.60 14.51 -3.16
C GLY A 7 -14.17 14.98 -3.50
N ILE A 8 -13.57 14.43 -4.56
CA ILE A 8 -12.23 14.84 -5.04
C ILE A 8 -12.26 16.31 -5.49
N VAL A 9 -13.26 16.65 -6.31
CA VAL A 9 -13.50 18.01 -6.79
C VAL A 9 -13.69 18.96 -5.61
N MET A 10 -14.59 18.63 -4.68
CA MET A 10 -14.84 19.44 -3.49
C MET A 10 -13.58 19.62 -2.63
N SER A 11 -12.74 18.59 -2.48
CA SER A 11 -11.48 18.68 -1.73
C SER A 11 -10.49 19.65 -2.38
N HIS A 12 -10.51 19.81 -3.71
CA HIS A 12 -9.63 20.74 -4.42
C HIS A 12 -10.12 22.19 -4.32
N TYR A 13 -11.42 22.42 -4.53
CA TYR A 13 -12.00 23.78 -4.51
C TYR A 13 -12.12 24.35 -3.10
N THR A 14 -12.51 23.51 -2.12
CA THR A 14 -12.73 23.95 -0.74
C THR A 14 -11.41 24.30 -0.02
N HIS A 15 -10.27 23.76 -0.49
CA HIS A 15 -8.95 24.06 0.09
C HIS A 15 -8.48 25.51 -0.16
N HIS A 16 -8.98 26.19 -1.19
CA HIS A 16 -8.62 27.59 -1.43
C HIS A 16 -9.53 28.58 -0.69
N ASN A 17 -10.73 28.15 -0.26
CA ASN A 17 -11.74 29.03 0.33
C ASN A 17 -11.93 28.86 1.84
N LEU A 18 -11.24 27.89 2.47
CA LEU A 18 -11.30 27.65 3.92
C LEU A 18 -10.05 28.14 4.64
N SER A 19 -10.25 28.70 5.83
CA SER A 19 -9.19 28.97 6.79
C SER A 19 -8.40 27.70 7.10
N PRO A 20 -7.06 27.78 7.30
CA PRO A 20 -6.22 26.62 7.63
C PRO A 20 -6.71 25.87 8.88
N VAL A 21 -7.33 26.57 9.83
CA VAL A 21 -7.92 25.96 11.03
C VAL A 21 -9.10 25.04 10.67
N THR A 22 -9.97 25.47 9.75
CA THR A 22 -11.13 24.68 9.31
C THR A 22 -10.71 23.49 8.46
N GLN A 23 -9.64 23.61 7.67
CA GLN A 23 -9.12 22.49 6.87
C GLN A 23 -8.66 21.34 7.77
N ILE A 24 -7.92 21.64 8.83
CA ILE A 24 -7.44 20.64 9.78
C ILE A 24 -8.63 19.99 10.51
N LEU A 25 -9.58 20.79 10.99
CA LEU A 25 -10.79 20.27 11.65
C LEU A 25 -11.57 19.33 10.73
N MET A 26 -11.84 19.75 9.49
CA MET A 26 -12.57 18.93 8.50
C MET A 26 -11.83 17.63 8.18
N GLN A 27 -10.51 17.67 8.00
CA GLN A 27 -9.71 16.46 7.77
C GLN A 27 -9.78 15.51 8.96
N GLN A 28 -9.74 16.03 10.19
CA GLN A 28 -9.85 15.20 11.39
C GLN A 28 -11.25 14.62 11.54
N THR A 29 -12.31 15.41 11.37
CA THR A 29 -13.69 14.92 11.42
C THR A 29 -13.94 13.83 10.38
N LEU A 30 -13.54 14.06 9.12
CA LEU A 30 -13.71 13.07 8.05
C LEU A 30 -12.90 11.79 8.31
N ARG A 31 -11.68 11.92 8.86
CA ARG A 31 -10.88 10.76 9.26
C ARG A 31 -11.56 9.95 10.36
N THR A 32 -12.12 10.61 11.38
CA THR A 32 -12.82 9.95 12.48
C THR A 32 -14.09 9.26 12.00
N VAL A 33 -14.89 9.92 11.15
CA VAL A 33 -16.09 9.32 10.56
C VAL A 33 -15.72 8.13 9.67
N ALA A 34 -14.69 8.24 8.84
CA ALA A 34 -14.22 7.13 8.02
C ALA A 34 -13.79 5.92 8.87
N PHE A 35 -13.06 6.16 9.96
CA PHE A 35 -12.65 5.10 10.89
C PHE A 35 -13.84 4.45 11.60
N LEU A 36 -14.85 5.24 11.98
CA LEU A 36 -16.09 4.72 12.57
C LEU A 36 -16.84 3.84 11.56
N CYS A 37 -17.06 4.32 10.33
CA CYS A 37 -17.72 3.56 9.28
C CYS A 37 -16.97 2.25 8.96
N GLU A 38 -15.64 2.31 8.90
CA GLU A 38 -14.80 1.13 8.69
C GLU A 38 -15.00 0.09 9.81
N THR A 39 -15.00 0.54 11.07
CA THR A 39 -15.26 -0.32 12.23
C THR A 39 -16.67 -0.93 12.19
N CYS A 40 -17.69 -0.16 11.80
CA CYS A 40 -19.06 -0.67 11.64
C CYS A 40 -19.16 -1.76 10.58
N VAL A 41 -18.49 -1.59 9.43
CA VAL A 41 -18.47 -2.61 8.36
C VAL A 41 -17.78 -3.88 8.85
N PHE A 42 -16.65 -3.78 9.57
CA PHE A 42 -16.00 -4.96 10.16
C PHE A 42 -16.88 -5.70 11.14
N ALA A 43 -17.57 -4.98 12.03
CA ALA A 43 -18.50 -5.58 12.97
C ALA A 43 -19.63 -6.32 12.23
N PHE A 44 -20.19 -5.73 11.19
CA PHE A 44 -21.26 -6.35 10.39
C PHE A 44 -20.79 -7.61 9.65
N LEU A 45 -19.57 -7.59 9.09
CA LEU A 45 -18.95 -8.76 8.46
C LEU A 45 -18.72 -9.89 9.48
N GLY A 46 -18.23 -9.56 10.68
CA GLY A 46 -18.01 -10.53 11.76
C GLY A 46 -19.31 -11.19 12.23
N LEU A 47 -20.38 -10.41 12.40
CA LEU A 47 -21.70 -10.93 12.75
C LEU A 47 -22.27 -11.84 11.65
N SER A 48 -22.03 -11.50 10.38
CA SER A 48 -22.50 -12.29 9.22
C SER A 48 -21.86 -13.68 9.14
N ILE A 49 -20.65 -13.86 9.67
CA ILE A 49 -19.92 -15.15 9.66
C ILE A 49 -20.57 -16.17 10.60
N PHE A 50 -21.10 -15.74 11.75
CA PHE A 50 -21.66 -16.64 12.76
C PHE A 50 -22.97 -17.31 12.32
N SER A 51 -23.60 -16.82 11.25
CA SER A 51 -24.95 -17.21 10.85
C SER A 51 -25.05 -18.44 9.92
N PHE A 52 -23.96 -19.03 9.42
CA PHE A 52 -24.02 -20.08 8.39
C PHE A 52 -23.32 -21.42 8.75
N PRO A 53 -24.03 -22.56 8.74
CA PRO A 53 -23.45 -23.89 8.96
C PRO A 53 -22.71 -24.45 7.73
N HIS A 54 -21.69 -25.27 8.01
CA HIS A 54 -20.65 -25.76 7.11
C HIS A 54 -21.09 -26.71 5.99
N LYS A 55 -20.86 -26.31 4.73
CA LYS A 55 -20.32 -27.14 3.64
C LYS A 55 -19.53 -26.27 2.67
N PHE A 56 -18.27 -25.99 3.00
CA PHE A 56 -17.39 -25.20 2.13
C PHE A 56 -16.14 -26.00 1.77
N GLU A 57 -15.90 -26.15 0.48
CA GLU A 57 -14.61 -26.59 -0.05
C GLU A 57 -13.58 -25.49 0.24
N ILE A 58 -12.87 -25.60 1.36
CA ILE A 58 -11.80 -24.68 1.79
C ILE A 58 -10.77 -24.50 0.66
N SER A 59 -10.58 -25.53 -0.16
CA SER A 59 -9.73 -25.52 -1.35
C SER A 59 -10.10 -24.42 -2.35
N PHE A 60 -11.40 -24.17 -2.58
CA PHE A 60 -11.87 -23.13 -3.50
C PHE A 60 -11.58 -21.71 -2.96
N VAL A 61 -11.72 -21.52 -1.65
CA VAL A 61 -11.44 -20.24 -0.98
C VAL A 61 -9.96 -19.89 -1.09
N ILE A 62 -9.08 -20.86 -0.83
CA ILE A 62 -7.62 -20.69 -0.95
C ILE A 62 -7.24 -20.35 -2.39
N TRP A 63 -7.79 -21.07 -3.37
CA TRP A 63 -7.56 -20.78 -4.79
C TRP A 63 -8.03 -19.37 -5.18
N CYS A 64 -9.20 -18.92 -4.72
CA CYS A 64 -9.67 -17.56 -4.95
C CYS A 64 -8.74 -16.49 -4.34
N ILE A 65 -8.20 -16.73 -3.14
CA ILE A 65 -7.22 -15.82 -2.50
C ILE A 65 -5.94 -15.75 -3.33
N VAL A 66 -5.42 -16.88 -3.78
CA VAL A 66 -4.21 -16.93 -4.60
C VAL A 66 -4.43 -16.23 -5.94
N LEU A 67 -5.56 -16.51 -6.61
CA LEU A 67 -5.93 -15.88 -7.88
C LEU A 67 -6.14 -14.37 -7.76
N VAL A 68 -6.76 -13.88 -6.70
CA VAL A 68 -6.95 -12.43 -6.51
C VAL A 68 -5.62 -11.72 -6.24
N LEU A 69 -4.71 -12.35 -5.48
CA LEU A 69 -3.36 -11.84 -5.23
C LEU A 69 -2.51 -11.82 -6.51
N LEU A 70 -2.57 -12.90 -7.29
CA LEU A 70 -1.90 -13.00 -8.59
C LEU A 70 -2.47 -12.03 -9.62
N GLY A 71 -3.79 -11.97 -9.78
CA GLY A 71 -4.42 -11.04 -10.71
C GLY A 71 -4.07 -9.59 -10.38
N ARG A 72 -3.96 -9.27 -9.09
CA ARG A 72 -3.51 -7.96 -8.63
C ARG A 72 -2.02 -7.72 -8.92
N ALA A 73 -1.15 -8.70 -8.70
CA ALA A 73 0.25 -8.61 -9.06
C ALA A 73 0.40 -8.37 -10.58
N VAL A 74 -0.29 -9.18 -11.39
CA VAL A 74 -0.31 -9.08 -12.85
C VAL A 74 -0.92 -7.76 -13.33
N ASN A 75 -1.78 -7.08 -12.58
CA ASN A 75 -2.20 -5.72 -12.93
C ASN A 75 -1.16 -4.65 -12.57
N ILE A 76 -0.52 -4.76 -11.41
CA ILE A 76 0.39 -3.72 -10.89
C ILE A 76 1.76 -3.76 -11.58
N PHE A 77 2.32 -4.94 -11.83
CA PHE A 77 3.63 -5.09 -12.48
C PHE A 77 3.69 -4.47 -13.89
N PRO A 78 2.77 -4.74 -14.83
CA PRO A 78 2.79 -4.12 -16.16
C PRO A 78 2.45 -2.64 -16.10
N LEU A 79 1.53 -2.20 -15.22
CA LEU A 79 1.27 -0.76 -15.04
C LEU A 79 2.54 -0.03 -14.58
N SER A 80 3.25 -0.63 -13.63
CA SER A 80 4.48 -0.06 -13.10
C SER A 80 5.62 -0.10 -14.13
N TYR A 81 5.69 -1.14 -14.96
CA TYR A 81 6.64 -1.24 -16.07
C TYR A 81 6.37 -0.19 -17.16
N LEU A 82 5.10 -0.01 -17.53
CA LEU A 82 4.67 1.02 -18.50
C LEU A 82 4.93 2.44 -17.96
N LEU A 83 4.63 2.69 -16.69
CA LEU A 83 4.94 3.96 -16.02
C LEU A 83 6.45 4.22 -15.92
N ASN A 84 7.25 3.17 -15.73
CA ASN A 84 8.71 3.25 -15.70
C ASN A 84 9.31 3.50 -17.10
N PHE A 85 8.56 3.21 -18.17
CA PHE A 85 8.95 3.55 -19.55
C PHE A 85 8.68 5.03 -19.88
N PHE A 86 7.64 5.63 -19.29
CA PHE A 86 7.22 7.00 -19.58
C PHE A 86 7.78 8.06 -18.60
N ARG A 87 8.53 7.66 -17.57
CA ARG A 87 8.94 8.53 -16.45
C ARG A 87 10.39 8.25 -16.01
N ASP A 88 11.23 9.29 -15.92
CA ASP A 88 12.65 9.19 -15.50
C ASP A 88 12.88 8.69 -14.06
N HIS A 89 11.88 8.82 -13.17
CA HIS A 89 12.00 8.41 -11.77
C HIS A 89 11.65 6.93 -11.58
N LYS A 90 12.67 6.06 -11.63
CA LYS A 90 12.52 4.60 -11.52
C LYS A 90 11.80 4.19 -10.23
N ILE A 91 10.64 3.55 -10.38
CA ILE A 91 9.97 2.89 -9.26
C ILE A 91 10.73 1.60 -8.96
N THR A 92 11.46 1.57 -7.85
CA THR A 92 12.17 0.35 -7.39
C THR A 92 11.16 -0.77 -7.11
N PRO A 93 11.47 -2.05 -7.41
CA PRO A 93 10.59 -3.20 -7.14
C PRO A 93 10.08 -3.27 -5.69
N LYS A 94 10.84 -2.72 -4.73
CA LYS A 94 10.43 -2.59 -3.32
C LYS A 94 9.19 -1.70 -3.14
N MET A 95 9.12 -0.57 -3.85
CA MET A 95 7.93 0.30 -3.83
C MET A 95 6.74 -0.35 -4.54
N MET A 96 6.97 -1.12 -5.61
CA MET A 96 5.91 -1.89 -6.27
C MET A 96 5.28 -2.92 -5.32
N PHE A 97 6.11 -3.60 -4.52
CA PHE A 97 5.65 -4.56 -3.53
C PHE A 97 4.77 -3.91 -2.45
N ILE A 98 5.14 -2.70 -1.99
CA ILE A 98 4.33 -1.93 -1.04
C ILE A 98 3.00 -1.53 -1.66
N MET A 99 2.99 -1.06 -2.91
CA MET A 99 1.75 -0.70 -3.61
C MET A 99 0.82 -1.92 -3.79
N TRP A 100 1.39 -3.09 -4.08
CA TRP A 100 0.65 -4.34 -4.12
C TRP A 100 0.08 -4.73 -2.76
N PHE A 101 0.81 -4.50 -1.67
CA PHE A 101 0.35 -4.83 -0.31
C PHE A 101 -0.62 -3.79 0.29
N SER A 102 -0.52 -2.50 -0.10
CA SER A 102 -1.18 -1.36 0.57
C SER A 102 -2.66 -1.14 0.19
N GLY A 103 -3.10 -1.51 -1.01
CA GLY A 103 -4.42 -1.12 -1.52
C GLY A 103 -5.61 -2.00 -1.08
N LEU A 104 -5.74 -2.29 0.21
CA LEU A 104 -6.84 -3.14 0.71
C LEU A 104 -7.96 -2.30 1.34
N ARG A 105 -8.92 -1.87 0.52
CA ARG A 105 -10.19 -1.28 1.00
C ARG A 105 -11.34 -2.20 0.59
N GLY A 106 -11.58 -3.22 1.42
CA GLY A 106 -12.41 -4.39 1.11
C GLY A 106 -13.93 -4.21 1.25
N ALA A 107 -14.42 -2.99 1.41
CA ALA A 107 -15.87 -2.73 1.50
C ALA A 107 -16.58 -2.85 0.14
N ILE A 108 -15.89 -2.56 -0.97
CA ILE A 108 -16.48 -2.56 -2.31
C ILE A 108 -16.86 -3.99 -2.79
N PRO A 109 -15.98 -5.01 -2.67
CA PRO A 109 -16.33 -6.39 -3.03
C PRO A 109 -17.49 -6.93 -2.20
N TYR A 110 -17.55 -6.54 -0.92
CA TYR A 110 -18.64 -6.94 -0.04
C TYR A 110 -19.98 -6.33 -0.47
N ALA A 111 -20.01 -5.02 -0.73
CA ALA A 111 -21.21 -4.35 -1.24
C ALA A 111 -21.68 -4.93 -2.59
N LEU A 112 -20.72 -5.30 -3.46
CA LEU A 112 -21.00 -5.96 -4.72
C LEU A 112 -21.60 -7.35 -4.52
N SER A 113 -21.08 -8.13 -3.57
CA SER A 113 -21.61 -9.46 -3.24
C SER A 113 -23.03 -9.41 -2.67
N LEU A 114 -23.42 -8.31 -1.99
CA LEU A 114 -24.78 -8.11 -1.50
C LEU A 114 -25.77 -7.75 -2.62
N HIS A 115 -25.31 -6.99 -3.63
CA HIS A 115 -26.13 -6.58 -4.78
C HIS A 115 -26.20 -7.64 -5.89
N LEU A 116 -25.33 -8.63 -5.85
CA LEU A 116 -25.31 -9.73 -6.81
C LEU A 116 -26.40 -10.74 -6.43
N GLU A 117 -27.66 -10.40 -6.74
CA GLU A 117 -28.80 -11.29 -6.64
C GLU A 117 -28.77 -12.32 -7.78
N LEU A 118 -28.00 -13.38 -7.60
CA LEU A 118 -28.04 -14.55 -8.49
C LEU A 118 -29.15 -15.50 -8.02
N GLU A 119 -30.19 -15.68 -8.82
CA GLU A 119 -31.06 -16.87 -8.78
C GLU A 119 -30.15 -18.09 -9.09
N PRO A 120 -29.95 -19.10 -8.21
CA PRO A 120 -30.77 -19.63 -7.11
C PRO A 120 -30.18 -19.48 -5.69
N MET A 121 -31.03 -19.62 -4.66
CA MET A 121 -30.76 -19.24 -3.27
C MET A 121 -29.61 -20.01 -2.57
N GLU A 122 -29.33 -21.25 -2.95
CA GLU A 122 -28.22 -22.05 -2.40
C GLU A 122 -26.84 -21.53 -2.82
N LYS A 123 -26.67 -21.10 -4.07
CA LYS A 123 -25.38 -20.59 -4.57
C LYS A 123 -25.10 -19.18 -4.03
N ARG A 124 -26.15 -18.39 -3.78
CA ARG A 124 -26.06 -17.03 -3.24
C ARG A 124 -25.44 -16.99 -1.85
N GLN A 125 -25.89 -17.86 -0.95
CA GLN A 125 -25.35 -17.93 0.41
C GLN A 125 -23.89 -18.39 0.42
N LEU A 126 -23.52 -19.29 -0.49
CA LEU A 126 -22.15 -19.77 -0.65
C LEU A 126 -21.19 -18.65 -1.12
N ILE A 127 -21.56 -17.92 -2.17
CA ILE A 127 -20.73 -16.83 -2.73
C ILE A 127 -20.63 -15.66 -1.75
N GLY A 128 -21.74 -15.30 -1.10
CA GLY A 128 -21.76 -14.24 -0.08
C GLY A 128 -20.84 -14.53 1.09
N THR A 129 -21.00 -15.70 1.71
CA THR A 129 -20.18 -16.11 2.86
C THR A 129 -18.70 -16.26 2.48
N THR A 130 -18.41 -16.83 1.31
CA THR A 130 -17.03 -16.96 0.80
C THR A 130 -16.38 -15.59 0.60
N THR A 131 -17.10 -14.63 0.02
CA THR A 131 -16.59 -13.28 -0.20
C THR A 131 -16.32 -12.58 1.14
N ILE A 132 -17.21 -12.73 2.12
CA ILE A 132 -17.02 -12.19 3.48
C ILE A 132 -15.75 -12.78 4.13
N ILE A 133 -15.57 -14.10 4.06
CA ILE A 133 -14.38 -14.78 4.60
C ILE A 133 -13.10 -14.29 3.90
N ILE A 134 -13.10 -14.21 2.57
CA ILE A 134 -11.95 -13.72 1.79
C ILE A 134 -11.63 -12.27 2.16
N VAL A 135 -12.64 -11.40 2.25
CA VAL A 135 -12.48 -9.99 2.61
C VAL A 135 -11.94 -9.86 4.04
N LEU A 136 -12.48 -10.59 5.00
CA LEU A 136 -12.03 -10.54 6.39
C LEU A 136 -10.59 -11.07 6.54
N PHE A 137 -10.29 -12.20 5.92
CA PHE A 137 -8.94 -12.78 5.94
C PHE A 137 -7.91 -11.88 5.26
N THR A 138 -8.24 -11.32 4.10
CA THR A 138 -7.33 -10.40 3.40
C THR A 138 -7.13 -9.12 4.19
N ILE A 139 -8.15 -8.53 4.80
CA ILE A 139 -7.97 -7.32 5.62
C ILE A 139 -7.14 -7.62 6.87
N LEU A 140 -7.39 -8.72 7.57
CA LEU A 140 -6.58 -9.06 8.75
C LEU A 140 -5.11 -9.33 8.38
N LEU A 141 -4.84 -10.13 7.34
CA LEU A 141 -3.48 -10.45 6.94
C LEU A 141 -2.75 -9.28 6.28
N LEU A 142 -3.33 -8.68 5.23
CA LEU A 142 -2.68 -7.61 4.48
C LEU A 142 -2.76 -6.28 5.23
N GLY A 143 -3.90 -5.96 5.86
CA GLY A 143 -4.05 -4.77 6.69
C GLY A 143 -3.19 -4.83 7.96
N GLY A 144 -3.21 -5.95 8.69
CA GLY A 144 -2.34 -6.16 9.85
C GLY A 144 -0.86 -6.23 9.50
N GLY A 145 -0.52 -6.84 8.35
CA GLY A 145 0.84 -6.94 7.83
C GLY A 145 1.41 -5.64 7.25
N THR A 146 0.59 -4.62 6.99
CA THR A 146 1.06 -3.37 6.38
C THR A 146 1.97 -2.56 7.31
N MET A 147 1.65 -2.47 8.61
CA MET A 147 2.50 -1.77 9.59
C MET A 147 3.92 -2.36 9.71
N PRO A 148 4.10 -3.69 9.92
CA PRO A 148 5.44 -4.27 9.96
C PRO A 148 6.16 -4.19 8.61
N LEU A 149 5.44 -4.32 7.48
CA LEU A 149 6.04 -4.19 6.15
C LEU A 149 6.62 -2.80 5.90
N ILE A 150 5.88 -1.74 6.27
CA ILE A 150 6.37 -0.36 6.16
C ILE A 150 7.60 -0.15 7.04
N ARG A 151 7.61 -0.66 8.28
CA ARG A 151 8.78 -0.54 9.18
C ARG A 151 10.02 -1.24 8.64
N LEU A 152 9.87 -2.44 8.08
CA LEU A 152 11.00 -3.17 7.49
C LEU A 152 11.62 -2.40 6.32
N ILE A 153 10.78 -1.78 5.50
CA ILE A 153 11.22 -1.02 4.33
C ILE A 153 11.86 0.31 4.72
N ASP A 154 11.32 1.02 5.71
CA ASP A 154 11.90 2.27 6.22
C ASP A 154 13.32 2.04 6.78
N ILE A 155 13.53 0.91 7.46
CA ILE A 155 14.86 0.47 7.93
C ILE A 155 15.79 0.20 6.74
N GLU A 156 15.27 -0.40 5.66
CA GLU A 156 16.06 -0.73 4.48
C GLU A 156 16.43 0.52 3.65
N ASP A 157 15.52 1.48 3.50
CA ASP A 157 15.78 2.78 2.86
C ASP A 157 16.81 3.59 3.66
N SER A 158 16.66 3.61 4.99
CA SER A 158 17.62 4.20 5.92
C SER A 158 19.02 3.59 5.79
N LYS A 159 19.11 2.25 5.65
CA LYS A 159 20.39 1.54 5.41
C LYS A 159 20.98 1.86 4.03
N ALA A 160 20.15 1.92 2.98
CA ALA A 160 20.58 2.24 1.63
C ALA A 160 21.14 3.67 1.52
N ARG A 161 20.46 4.66 2.12
CA ARG A 161 20.98 6.03 2.21
C ARG A 161 22.29 6.12 2.99
N LYS A 162 22.42 5.38 4.10
CA LYS A 162 23.65 5.38 4.91
C LYS A 162 24.84 4.76 4.17
N LYS A 163 24.60 3.72 3.35
CA LYS A 163 25.62 3.09 2.51
C LYS A 163 26.09 4.05 1.40
N SER A 164 25.16 4.60 0.61
CA SER A 164 25.49 5.57 -0.45
C SER A 164 26.25 6.79 0.07
N ARG A 165 25.87 7.32 1.25
CA ARG A 165 26.61 8.43 1.89
C ARG A 165 28.02 8.01 2.34
N LYS A 166 28.24 6.77 2.79
CA LYS A 166 29.58 6.28 3.12
C LYS A 166 30.46 6.14 1.87
N ASP A 167 29.93 5.58 0.79
CA ASP A 167 30.67 5.41 -0.47
C ASP A 167 31.08 6.77 -1.08
N VAL A 168 30.19 7.77 -1.03
CA VAL A 168 30.48 9.14 -1.51
C VAL A 168 31.55 9.83 -0.66
N ASN A 169 31.51 9.67 0.67
CA ASN A 169 32.54 10.27 1.53
C ASN A 169 33.89 9.56 1.38
N LEU A 170 33.91 8.23 1.25
CA LEU A 170 35.14 7.47 1.05
C LEU A 170 35.83 7.87 -0.27
N SER A 171 35.06 7.98 -1.36
CA SER A 171 35.61 8.41 -2.66
C SER A 171 36.12 9.86 -2.64
N LYS A 172 35.51 10.76 -1.87
CA LYS A 172 36.03 12.13 -1.68
C LYS A 172 37.34 12.14 -0.90
N THR A 173 37.43 11.36 0.18
CA THR A 173 38.66 11.28 0.99
C THR A 173 39.81 10.65 0.19
N GLU A 174 39.55 9.62 -0.62
CA GLU A 174 40.57 9.03 -1.50
C GLU A 174 41.05 10.00 -2.59
N LYS A 175 40.16 10.82 -3.16
CA LYS A 175 40.53 11.86 -4.13
C LYS A 175 41.40 12.94 -3.49
N MET A 176 41.02 13.44 -2.32
CA MET A 176 41.81 14.44 -1.58
C MET A 176 43.18 13.88 -1.16
N ALA A 177 43.27 12.62 -0.75
CA ALA A 177 44.54 11.97 -0.41
C ALA A 177 45.47 11.79 -1.62
N ARG A 178 44.90 11.51 -2.82
CA ARG A 178 45.67 11.47 -4.07
C ARG A 178 46.16 12.85 -4.52
N GLU A 179 45.35 13.90 -4.35
CA GLU A 179 45.76 15.28 -4.64
C GLU A 179 46.85 15.78 -3.67
N ALA A 180 46.74 15.44 -2.39
CA ALA A 180 47.76 15.75 -1.39
C ALA A 180 49.07 14.99 -1.62
N SER A 181 49.01 13.72 -2.01
CA SER A 181 50.22 12.91 -2.32
C SER A 181 50.86 13.28 -3.67
N GLY A 182 50.10 13.83 -4.62
CA GLY A 182 50.65 14.40 -5.86
C GLY A 182 51.34 15.76 -5.71
N SER A 183 51.18 16.43 -4.56
CA SER A 183 51.68 17.80 -4.33
C SER A 183 52.96 17.88 -3.49
N TYR A 184 53.61 16.77 -3.13
CA TYR A 184 54.91 16.78 -2.44
C TYR A 184 56.04 16.22 -3.31
N PRO A 185 56.59 16.99 -4.27
CA PRO A 185 58.00 16.90 -4.55
C PRO A 185 58.75 17.71 -3.49
N PHE A 186 59.80 17.10 -2.91
CA PHE A 186 60.87 17.78 -2.16
C PHE A 186 60.60 18.21 -0.70
N ALA A 187 60.55 17.22 0.19
CA ALA A 187 61.02 17.38 1.57
C ALA A 187 62.10 16.32 1.87
N HIS A 188 63.22 16.36 1.13
CA HIS A 188 64.45 15.68 1.56
C HIS A 188 65.71 16.20 0.83
N ARG A 189 66.38 17.18 1.41
CA ARG A 189 67.83 17.42 1.29
C ARG A 189 68.22 18.32 2.47
N ARG A 190 68.45 17.74 3.65
CA ARG A 190 69.79 17.69 4.28
C ARG A 190 70.83 18.50 3.51
N GLU A 191 71.16 19.65 4.05
CA GLU A 191 72.51 20.06 4.49
C GLU A 191 72.38 21.30 5.38
#